data_AF-A0A368GV96-F1
#
_entry.id   AF-A0A368GV96-F1
#
_cell.length_a   1.000
_cell.length_b   1.000
_cell.length_c   1.000
_cell.angle_alpha   90.00
_cell.angle_beta   90.00
_cell.angle_gamma   90.00
#
_symmetry.space_group_name_H-M   'P 1'
#
loop_
_entity.id
_entity.type
_entity.pdbx_description
1 polymer ?
#
loop_
_entity_poly.entity_id
_entity_poly.type
_entity_poly.pdbx_seq_one_letter_code
_entity_poly.pdbx_strand_id
1 'polypeptide(L)' 'MLLSSRFGQLGTTVGARPLTFFLSSVALFLISVLLLIAVPPEVHLNFDEGYTTPHAPSIRELYTQMEFFGTKVGLL' A
#
# COMPACT_ATOMS: atom_id res chain seq x y z
N MET A 1 25.62 -8.62 24.38
CA MET A 1 24.94 -8.87 25.67
C MET A 1 23.80 -7.90 25.96
N LEU A 2 23.91 -6.60 25.64
CA LEU A 2 22.80 -5.65 25.85
C LEU A 2 21.52 -6.02 25.08
N LEU A 3 21.65 -6.43 23.82
CA LEU A 3 20.50 -6.80 22.98
C LEU A 3 19.72 -8.02 23.54
N SER A 4 20.43 -9.05 24.00
CA SER A 4 19.79 -10.25 24.57
C SER A 4 19.07 -9.95 25.89
N SER A 5 19.62 -9.06 26.72
CA SER A 5 18.95 -8.59 27.93
C SER A 5 17.66 -7.81 27.62
N ARG A 6 17.68 -6.96 26.59
CA ARG A 6 16.49 -6.22 26.14
C ARG A 6 15.40 -7.13 25.57
N PHE A 7 15.78 -8.13 24.77
CA PHE A 7 14.82 -9.13 24.28
C PHE A 7 14.25 -9.99 25.40
N GLY A 8 15.05 -10.33 26.41
CA GLY A 8 14.57 -11.01 27.61
C GLY A 8 13.51 -10.18 28.36
N GLN A 9 13.76 -8.88 28.55
CA GLN A 9 12.80 -7.96 29.20
C GLN A 9 11.49 -7.81 28.41
N LEU A 10 11.57 -7.73 27.08
CA LEU A 10 10.40 -7.70 26.21
C LEU A 10 9.60 -8.99 26.33
N GLY A 11 10.27 -10.14 26.26
CA GLY A 11 9.66 -11.46 26.42
C GLY A 11 8.94 -11.61 27.77
N THR A 12 9.58 -11.17 28.86
CA THR A 12 8.94 -11.21 30.20
C THR A 12 7.73 -10.27 30.29
N THR A 13 7.79 -9.11 29.64
CA THR A 13 6.68 -8.13 29.65
C THR A 13 5.47 -8.66 28.87
N VAL A 14 5.71 -9.23 27.70
CA VAL A 14 4.66 -9.87 26.88
C VAL A 14 4.11 -11.10 27.59
N GLY A 15 4.99 -11.93 28.16
CA GLY A 15 4.64 -13.14 28.90
C GLY A 15 3.86 -12.89 30.20
N ALA A 16 4.00 -11.71 30.82
CA ALA A 16 3.24 -11.34 32.01
C ALA A 16 1.76 -11.05 31.72
N ARG A 17 1.42 -10.63 30.50
CA ARG A 17 0.04 -10.29 30.10
C ARG A 17 -0.28 -10.75 28.66
N PRO A 18 -0.18 -12.05 28.37
CA PRO A 18 -0.22 -12.56 27.00
C PRO A 18 -1.55 -12.24 26.30
N LEU A 19 -2.68 -12.33 27.02
CA LEU A 19 -4.00 -12.06 26.46
C LEU A 19 -4.15 -10.60 26.00
N THR A 20 -3.58 -9.64 26.73
CA THR A 20 -3.68 -8.22 26.38
C THR A 20 -2.93 -7.90 25.09
N PHE A 21 -1.72 -8.44 24.94
CA PHE A 21 -0.92 -8.26 23.72
C PHE A 21 -1.55 -8.97 22.52
N PHE A 22 -2.18 -10.13 22.75
CA PHE A 22 -2.93 -10.82 21.71
C PHE A 22 -4.12 -9.98 21.23
N LEU A 23 -4.97 -9.54 22.16
CA LEU A 23 -6.15 -8.72 21.85
C LEU A 23 -5.77 -7.39 21.19
N SER A 24 -4.70 -6.72 21.66
CA SER A 24 -4.22 -5.49 21.03
C SER A 24 -3.72 -5.73 19.61
N SER A 25 -3.05 -6.85 19.36
CA SER A 25 -2.57 -7.21 18.02
C SER A 25 -3.72 -7.50 17.07
N VAL A 26 -4.76 -8.19 17.54
CA VAL A 26 -5.99 -8.43 16.77
C VAL A 26 -6.72 -7.12 16.48
N ALA A 27 -6.86 -6.24 17.48
CA ALA A 27 -7.48 -4.93 17.30
C ALA A 27 -6.72 -4.09 16.26
N LEU A 28 -5.40 -4.06 16.34
CA LEU A 28 -4.55 -3.34 15.39
C LEU A 28 -4.68 -3.90 13.98
N PHE A 29 -4.73 -5.24 13.83
CA PHE A 29 -4.98 -5.88 12.54
C PHE A 29 -6.33 -5.48 11.94
N LEU A 30 -7.40 -5.51 12.74
CA LEU A 30 -8.74 -5.12 12.26
C LEU A 30 -8.79 -3.64 11.85
N ILE A 31 -8.15 -2.75 12.61
CA ILE A 31 -8.04 -1.33 12.25
C ILE A 31 -7.31 -1.17 10.91
N SER A 32 -6.20 -1.87 10.71
CA SER A 32 -5.45 -1.83 9.45
C SER A 32 -6.29 -2.29 8.26
N VAL A 33 -7.08 -3.35 8.42
CA VAL A 33 -7.99 -3.84 7.37
C VAL A 33 -9.10 -2.82 7.10
N LEU A 34 -9.69 -2.25 8.14
CA LEU A 34 -10.73 -1.22 8.00
C LEU A 34 -10.20 0.03 7.30
N LEU A 35 -8.97 0.43 7.58
CA LEU A 35 -8.30 1.54 6.88
C LEU A 35 -8.12 1.24 5.39
N LEU A 36 -7.78 0.01 5.02
CA LEU A 36 -7.67 -0.39 3.62
C LEU A 36 -9.02 -0.29 2.87
N ILE A 37 -10.13 -0.50 3.57
CA ILE A 37 -11.48 -0.37 3.00
C ILE A 37 -11.90 1.11 2.93
N ALA A 38 -11.62 1.88 3.97
CA ALA A 38 -11.99 3.30 4.05
C ALA A 38 -11.16 4.18 3.11
N VAL A 39 -9.88 3.82 2.92
CA VAL A 39 -8.93 4.48 2.04
C VAL A 39 -8.36 3.40 1.13
N PRO A 40 -9.10 3.01 0.07
CA PRO A 40 -8.58 2.04 -0.88
C PRO A 40 -7.30 2.62 -1.52
N PRO A 41 -6.22 1.82 -1.62
CA PRO A 41 -5.03 2.27 -2.32
C PRO A 41 -5.40 2.59 -3.77
N GLU A 42 -4.90 3.71 -4.28
CA GLU A 42 -5.07 4.07 -5.69
C GLU A 42 -4.30 3.06 -6.55
N VAL A 43 -5.03 2.29 -7.35
CA VAL A 43 -4.48 1.26 -8.24
C VAL A 43 -4.36 1.87 -9.64
N HIS A 44 -3.24 2.54 -9.90
CA HIS A 44 -2.91 3.08 -11.23
C HIS A 44 -2.38 1.93 -12.11
N LEU A 45 -3.27 1.32 -12.90
CA LEU A 45 -2.92 0.28 -13.91
C LEU A 45 -2.91 0.84 -15.34
N ASN A 46 -2.95 2.16 -15.46
CA ASN A 46 -2.84 2.87 -16.73
C ASN A 46 -1.37 3.09 -17.09
N PHE A 47 -1.11 3.11 -18.40
CA PHE A 47 0.21 3.43 -18.92
C PHE A 47 0.67 4.84 -18.49
N ASP A 48 -0.29 5.73 -18.26
CA ASP A 48 -0.10 7.15 -18.04
C ASP A 48 0.35 7.51 -16.62
N GLU A 49 -0.13 6.77 -15.61
CA GLU A 49 0.10 7.07 -14.20
C GLU A 49 0.75 5.90 -13.44
N GLY A 50 0.69 4.67 -13.97
CA GLY A 50 1.14 3.45 -13.28
C GLY A 50 2.49 2.88 -13.73
N TYR A 51 2.78 2.95 -15.03
CA TYR A 51 3.92 2.20 -15.63
C TYR A 51 5.11 3.06 -16.03
N THR A 52 4.99 4.39 -15.99
CA THR A 52 6.06 5.29 -16.44
C THR A 52 6.03 6.62 -15.69
N THR A 53 7.09 7.41 -15.85
CA THR A 53 7.16 8.75 -15.24
C THR A 53 6.35 9.77 -16.05
N PRO A 54 5.78 10.82 -15.44
CA PRO A 54 4.95 11.83 -16.12
C PRO A 54 5.64 12.56 -17.29
N HIS A 55 6.97 12.50 -17.38
CA HIS A 55 7.77 13.16 -18.41
C HIS A 55 8.41 12.19 -19.40
N ALA A 56 8.00 10.92 -19.40
CA ALA A 56 8.53 9.94 -20.33
C ALA A 56 8.14 10.29 -21.78
N PRO A 57 9.07 10.15 -22.75
CA PRO A 57 8.77 10.38 -24.17
C PRO A 57 7.56 9.58 -24.68
N SER A 58 7.37 8.37 -24.14
CA SER A 58 6.24 7.49 -24.46
C SER A 58 4.87 8.10 -24.14
N ILE A 59 4.77 8.91 -23.08
CA ILE A 59 3.53 9.62 -22.72
C ILE A 59 3.23 10.71 -23.74
N ARG A 60 4.26 11.46 -24.15
CA ARG A 60 4.11 12.52 -25.16
C ARG A 60 3.70 11.94 -26.51
N GLU A 61 4.26 10.81 -26.90
CA GLU A 61 3.88 10.08 -28.11
C GLU A 61 2.44 9.58 -28.04
N LEU A 62 2.02 9.02 -26.90
CA LEU A 62 0.64 8.57 -26.66
C LEU A 62 -0.36 9.74 -26.79
N TYR A 63 -0.11 10.87 -26.13
CA TYR A 63 -0.96 12.06 -26.26
C TYR A 63 -1.05 12.55 -27.70
N THR A 64 0.08 12.57 -28.43
CA THR A 64 0.10 12.97 -29.84
C THR A 64 -0.73 12.01 -30.70
N GLN A 65 -0.67 10.70 -30.44
CA GLN A 65 -1.50 9.71 -31.14
C GLN A 65 -2.99 9.87 -30.81
N MET A 66 -3.34 10.11 -29.56
CA MET A 66 -4.73 10.36 -29.15
C MET A 66 -5.30 11.64 -29.76
N GLU A 67 -4.50 12.69 -29.88
CA GLU A 67 -4.87 13.96 -30.51
C GLU A 67 -5.10 13.78 -32.03
N PHE A 68 -4.24 13.02 -32.70
CA PHE A 68 -4.35 12.79 -34.16
C PHE A 68 -5.44 11.80 -34.57
N PHE A 69 -5.61 10.70 -33.83
CA PHE A 69 -6.52 9.61 -34.22
C PHE A 69 -7.83 9.59 -33.44
N GLY A 70 -7.96 10.45 -32.43
CA GLY A 70 -9.10 10.48 -31.51
C GLY A 70 -9.02 9.40 -30.43
N THR A 71 -9.60 9.70 -29.26
CA THR A 71 -9.73 8.75 -28.16
C THR A 71 -10.65 7.60 -28.58
N LYS A 72 -10.20 6.35 -28.50
CA LYS A 72 -11.11 5.18 -28.61
C LYS A 72 -12.05 5.15 -27.41
N VAL A 73 -13.13 5.92 -27.46
CA VAL A 73 -14.35 5.64 -26.69
C VAL A 73 -15.00 4.42 -27.34
N GLY A 74 -14.65 3.22 -26.87
CA GLY A 74 -15.25 1.99 -27.38
C GLY A 74 -14.47 0.71 -27.09
N LEU A 75 -14.22 0.42 -25.81
CA LEU A 75 -14.08 -0.95 -25.28
C LEU A 75 -14.01 -0.88 -23.75
N LEU A 76 -15.15 -0.52 -23.16
CA LEU A 76 -15.59 -1.02 -21.86
C LEU A 76 -16.68 -2.04 -22.14
#